data_AF-A0A1F7ZNA3-F1
#
_entry.id   AF-A0A1F7ZNA3-F1
#
_cell.length_a   1.000
_cell.length_b   1.000
_cell.length_c   1.000
_cell.angle_alpha   90.00
_cell.angle_beta   90.00
_cell.angle_gamma   90.00
#
_symmetry.space_group_name_H-M   'P 1'
#
loop_
_entity.id
_entity.type
_entity.pdbx_description
1 polymer ?
#
loop_
_entity_poly.entity_id
_entity_poly.type
_entity_poly.pdbx_seq_one_letter_code
_entity_poly.pdbx_strand_id
1 'polypeptide(L)'
;MAALKPLPPTGFGLLGMTWRPLKTPGEQAFAAMKAAIAGGATLWSSSSIYGMSPEPPTAGLWLLRRCFEKYPEDEPKVTLFMHACFDATAEEHVGKGGVKKIDIFGPTRMDRNIPLEETVGAFKELVDEGQIGFVG
;
A
#
# COMPACT_ATOMS: atom_id res chain seq x y z
N MET A 1 -11.81 18.30 -1.94
CA MET A 1 -10.81 17.24 -1.69
C MET A 1 -10.38 17.35 -0.24
N ALA A 2 -10.33 16.24 0.51
CA ALA A 2 -9.77 16.25 1.86
C ALA A 2 -8.27 16.58 1.75
N ALA A 3 -7.73 17.40 2.64
CA ALA A 3 -6.30 17.68 2.67
C ALA A 3 -5.54 16.48 3.26
N LEU A 4 -4.41 16.09 2.66
CA LEU A 4 -3.55 15.06 3.23
C LEU A 4 -3.03 15.56 4.58
N LYS A 5 -3.20 14.75 5.63
CA LYS A 5 -2.58 15.04 6.93
C LYS A 5 -1.05 15.10 6.75
N PRO A 6 -0.32 15.94 7.50
CA PRO A 6 1.13 15.94 7.46
C PRO A 6 1.69 14.52 7.64
N LEU A 7 2.53 14.10 6.71
CA LEU A 7 3.13 12.77 6.75
C LEU A 7 4.16 12.68 7.88
N PRO A 8 4.25 11.55 8.59
CA PRO A 8 5.28 11.35 9.60
C PRO A 8 6.68 11.34 8.96
N PRO A 9 7.73 11.76 9.69
CA PRO A 9 9.11 11.72 9.18
C PRO A 9 9.64 10.30 8.98
N THR A 10 8.94 9.29 9.51
CA THR A 10 9.31 7.87 9.38
C THR A 10 8.11 7.08 8.88
N GLY A 11 8.33 6.29 7.83
CA GLY A 11 7.36 5.30 7.34
C GLY A 11 7.73 3.88 7.75
N PHE A 12 6.79 2.95 7.57
CA PHE A 12 6.96 1.53 7.86
C PHE A 12 6.72 0.69 6.60
N GLY A 13 7.76 0.05 6.10
CA GLY A 13 7.69 -0.76 4.89
C GLY A 13 7.33 -2.22 5.17
N LEU A 14 6.34 -2.75 4.45
CA LEU A 14 5.83 -4.12 4.66
C LEU A 14 6.48 -5.18 3.76
N LEU A 15 7.37 -4.78 2.84
CA LEU A 15 8.03 -5.69 1.90
C LEU A 15 8.65 -6.89 2.60
N GLY A 16 9.41 -6.66 3.67
CA GLY A 16 10.13 -7.71 4.39
C GLY A 16 9.23 -8.73 5.10
N MET A 17 7.94 -8.43 5.26
CA MET A 17 6.99 -9.30 5.96
C MET A 17 6.42 -10.40 5.06
N THR A 18 6.24 -10.10 3.77
CA THR A 18 5.61 -11.03 2.81
C THR A 18 6.48 -11.38 1.60
N TRP A 19 7.56 -10.64 1.34
CA TRP A 19 8.46 -10.86 0.21
C TRP A 19 9.84 -11.35 0.65
N ARG A 20 9.88 -12.49 1.38
CA ARG A 20 11.09 -13.22 1.78
C ARG A 20 10.85 -14.74 1.80
N PRO A 21 11.89 -15.57 1.65
CA PRO A 21 11.75 -17.04 1.73
C PRO A 21 11.19 -17.52 3.08
N LEU A 22 11.69 -16.93 4.18
CA LEU A 22 11.15 -17.15 5.51
C LEU A 22 10.18 -16.01 5.85
N LYS A 23 8.89 -16.34 5.83
CA LYS A 23 7.81 -15.38 6.13
C LYS A 23 7.80 -15.03 7.61
N THR A 24 7.53 -13.77 7.90
CA THR A 24 7.26 -13.35 9.28
C THR A 24 5.89 -13.89 9.70
N PRO A 25 5.77 -14.67 10.79
CA PRO A 25 4.48 -15.12 11.29
C PRO A 25 3.52 -13.96 11.52
N GLY A 26 2.21 -14.17 11.28
CA GLY A 26 1.21 -13.10 11.32
C GLY A 26 1.24 -12.30 12.63
N GLU A 27 1.25 -12.97 13.79
CA GLU A 27 1.31 -12.30 15.09
C GLU A 27 2.58 -11.45 15.27
N GLN A 28 3.73 -11.90 14.77
CA GLN A 28 4.97 -11.13 14.83
C GLN A 28 4.91 -9.92 13.91
N ALA A 29 4.35 -10.07 12.70
CA ALA A 29 4.14 -8.96 11.78
C ALA A 29 3.17 -7.92 12.37
N PHE A 30 2.06 -8.37 12.97
CA PHE A 30 1.10 -7.49 13.63
C PHE A 30 1.72 -6.76 14.83
N ALA A 31 2.51 -7.44 15.64
CA ALA A 31 3.23 -6.80 16.75
C ALA A 31 4.17 -5.70 16.25
N ALA A 32 4.91 -5.94 15.18
CA ALA A 32 5.77 -4.92 14.55
C ALA A 32 4.96 -3.76 13.96
N MET A 33 3.83 -4.03 13.31
CA MET A 33 2.92 -3.01 12.78
C MET A 33 2.33 -2.14 13.90
N LYS A 34 1.87 -2.73 15.01
CA LYS A 34 1.38 -1.96 16.17
C LYS A 34 2.48 -1.13 16.82
N ALA A 35 3.70 -1.68 16.91
CA ALA A 35 4.86 -0.93 17.39
C ALA A 35 5.19 0.27 16.47
N ALA A 36 5.02 0.12 15.16
CA ALA A 36 5.19 1.23 14.21
C ALA A 36 4.18 2.36 14.47
N ILE A 37 2.90 2.04 14.70
CA ILE A 37 1.88 3.04 15.09
C ILE A 37 2.26 3.71 16.40
N ALA A 38 2.64 2.94 17.43
CA ALA A 38 3.03 3.49 18.72
C ALA A 38 4.27 4.40 18.64
N GLY A 39 5.19 4.12 17.71
CA GLY A 39 6.36 4.95 17.42
C GLY A 39 6.10 6.12 16.48
N GLY A 40 4.85 6.33 16.03
CA GLY A 40 4.48 7.41 15.11
C GLY A 40 4.79 7.14 13.63
N ALA A 41 5.26 5.94 13.27
CA ALA A 41 5.48 5.51 11.89
C ALA A 41 4.16 5.05 11.25
N THR A 42 3.26 6.01 11.04
CA THR A 42 1.90 5.78 10.54
C THR A 42 1.76 5.82 9.02
N LEU A 43 2.82 6.16 8.29
CA LEU A 43 2.86 6.01 6.83
C LEU A 43 3.34 4.59 6.51
N TRP A 44 2.43 3.72 6.08
CA TRP A 44 2.76 2.33 5.75
C TRP A 44 2.89 2.15 4.23
N SER A 45 3.97 1.50 3.79
CA SER A 45 4.17 1.19 2.38
C SER A 45 4.00 -0.30 2.09
N SER A 46 3.24 -0.61 1.05
CA SER A 46 3.04 -1.97 0.54
C SER A 46 2.90 -1.97 -0.98
N SER A 47 2.74 -3.16 -1.57
CA SER A 47 2.53 -3.31 -3.00
C SER A 47 1.64 -4.48 -3.34
N SER A 48 0.97 -4.37 -4.48
CA SER A 48 0.20 -5.44 -5.11
C SER A 48 1.05 -6.61 -5.63
N ILE A 49 2.38 -6.46 -5.64
CA ILE A 49 3.36 -7.50 -6.05
C ILE A 49 4.18 -8.06 -4.90
N TYR A 50 3.87 -7.70 -3.64
CA TYR A 50 4.54 -8.28 -2.48
C TYR A 50 4.01 -9.67 -2.13
N GLY A 51 4.66 -10.68 -2.69
CA GLY A 51 4.49 -12.08 -2.32
C GLY A 51 5.60 -12.93 -2.89
N MET A 52 5.87 -14.06 -2.26
CA MET A 52 6.83 -15.05 -2.75
C MET A 52 6.17 -16.42 -2.74
N SER A 53 6.45 -17.22 -3.78
CA SER A 53 5.96 -18.60 -3.88
C SER A 53 6.16 -19.35 -2.55
N PRO A 54 5.12 -20.03 -2.03
CA PRO A 54 3.87 -20.42 -2.71
C PRO A 54 2.72 -19.40 -2.65
N GLU A 55 2.91 -18.23 -2.02
CA GLU A 55 1.86 -17.22 -1.86
C GLU A 55 1.65 -16.42 -3.14
N PRO A 56 0.43 -15.89 -3.38
CA PRO A 56 0.19 -15.00 -4.50
C PRO A 56 1.00 -13.69 -4.34
N PRO A 57 1.28 -12.99 -5.45
CA PRO A 57 1.98 -11.69 -5.43
C PRO A 57 1.24 -10.62 -4.62
N THR A 58 -0.02 -10.84 -4.24
CA THR A 58 -0.82 -9.94 -3.42
C THR A 58 -0.66 -10.14 -1.91
N ALA A 59 0.23 -11.02 -1.43
CA ALA A 59 0.34 -11.38 0.00
C ALA A 59 0.48 -10.18 0.96
N GLY A 60 1.12 -9.08 0.53
CA GLY A 60 1.21 -7.82 1.29
C GLY A 60 -0.16 -7.18 1.54
N LEU A 61 -1.07 -7.25 0.58
CA LEU A 61 -2.47 -6.81 0.74
C LEU A 61 -3.22 -7.69 1.74
N TRP A 62 -3.01 -9.02 1.66
CA TRP A 62 -3.60 -9.96 2.60
C TRP A 62 -3.06 -9.79 4.03
N LEU A 63 -1.82 -9.34 4.20
CA LEU A 63 -1.28 -8.99 5.52
C LEU A 63 -2.01 -7.78 6.11
N LEU A 64 -2.17 -6.70 5.32
CA LEU A 64 -2.92 -5.51 5.74
C LEU A 64 -4.36 -5.85 6.10
N ARG A 65 -5.03 -6.64 5.24
CA ARG A 65 -6.39 -7.16 5.47
C ARG A 65 -6.52 -7.82 6.83
N ARG A 66 -5.71 -8.85 7.07
CA ARG A 66 -5.75 -9.61 8.33
C ARG A 66 -5.42 -8.74 9.55
N CYS A 67 -4.54 -7.75 9.39
CA CYS A 67 -4.21 -6.82 10.47
C CYS A 67 -5.41 -5.93 10.83
N PHE A 68 -6.07 -5.30 9.86
CA PHE A 68 -7.20 -4.41 10.12
C PHE A 68 -8.49 -5.15 10.45
N GLU A 69 -8.68 -6.38 9.97
CA GLU A 69 -9.77 -7.25 10.45
C GLU A 69 -9.60 -7.60 11.94
N LYS A 70 -8.35 -7.77 12.40
CA LYS A 70 -8.04 -8.07 13.81
C LYS A 70 -8.02 -6.82 14.69
N TYR A 71 -7.55 -5.70 14.17
CA TYR A 71 -7.40 -4.41 14.87
C TYR A 71 -8.01 -3.26 14.04
N PRO A 72 -9.35 -3.23 13.89
CA PRO A 72 -10.03 -2.22 13.08
C PRO A 72 -9.80 -0.79 13.59
N GLU A 73 -9.50 -0.62 14.88
CA GLU A 73 -9.19 0.67 15.49
C GLU A 73 -7.88 1.31 14.99
N ASP A 74 -7.01 0.52 14.37
CA ASP A 74 -5.71 0.98 13.86
C ASP A 74 -5.79 1.48 12.40
N GLU A 75 -6.82 1.07 11.65
CA GLU A 75 -7.07 1.49 10.25
C GLU A 75 -7.05 3.03 10.07
N PRO A 76 -7.77 3.85 10.86
CA PRO A 76 -7.82 5.30 10.64
C PRO A 76 -6.54 6.02 11.08
N LYS A 77 -5.63 5.33 11.79
CA LYS A 77 -4.35 5.88 12.25
C LYS A 77 -3.29 5.81 11.16
N VAL A 78 -3.45 4.92 10.19
CA VAL A 78 -2.47 4.62 9.15
C VAL A 78 -2.81 5.37 7.87
N THR A 79 -1.80 6.01 7.29
CA THR A 79 -1.82 6.46 5.89
C THR A 79 -1.18 5.36 5.04
N LEU A 80 -1.95 4.78 4.12
CA LEU A 80 -1.50 3.70 3.27
C LEU A 80 -0.94 4.23 1.94
N PHE A 81 0.35 4.00 1.72
CA PHE A 81 1.00 4.19 0.43
C PHE A 81 1.13 2.86 -0.30
N MET A 82 0.36 2.70 -1.37
CA MET A 82 0.44 1.54 -2.24
C MET A 82 1.28 1.86 -3.47
N HIS A 83 2.35 1.09 -3.66
CA HIS A 83 3.06 1.07 -4.92
C HIS A 83 2.50 -0.04 -5.80
N ALA A 84 2.20 0.23 -7.06
CA ALA A 84 1.83 -0.80 -8.02
C ALA A 84 2.43 -0.50 -9.39
N CYS A 85 2.23 -1.43 -10.33
CA CYS A 85 2.55 -1.31 -11.75
C CYS A 85 4.03 -1.15 -12.15
N PHE A 86 4.32 -1.76 -13.30
CA PHE A 86 5.38 -1.42 -14.24
C PHE A 86 4.78 -0.93 -15.58
N ASP A 87 3.46 -0.73 -15.64
CA ASP A 87 2.61 -0.55 -16.83
C ASP A 87 1.35 0.30 -16.51
N ALA A 88 0.53 0.62 -17.50
CA ALA A 88 -0.64 1.52 -17.35
C ALA A 88 -1.88 0.90 -16.65
N THR A 89 -1.82 -0.36 -16.18
CA THR A 89 -2.96 -1.11 -15.61
C THR A 89 -3.19 -0.82 -14.11
N ALA A 90 -3.20 0.47 -13.75
CA ALA A 90 -3.28 0.92 -12.37
C ALA A 90 -4.56 0.46 -11.64
N GLU A 91 -5.70 0.47 -12.34
CA GLU A 91 -7.01 0.05 -11.83
C GLU A 91 -7.02 -1.38 -11.28
N GLU A 92 -6.36 -2.32 -11.97
CA GLU A 92 -6.32 -3.73 -11.55
C GLU A 92 -5.65 -3.94 -10.18
N HIS A 93 -4.85 -2.97 -9.74
CA HIS A 93 -4.08 -3.05 -8.51
C HIS A 93 -4.78 -2.38 -7.33
N VAL A 94 -5.60 -1.37 -7.59
CA VAL A 94 -6.33 -0.62 -6.55
C VAL A 94 -7.44 -1.47 -5.92
N GLY A 95 -8.13 -2.30 -6.71
CA GLY A 95 -9.27 -3.12 -6.24
C GLY A 95 -8.91 -4.35 -5.39
N LYS A 96 -7.65 -4.78 -5.35
CA LYS A 96 -7.26 -6.07 -4.73
C LYS A 96 -7.12 -6.02 -3.19
N GLY A 97 -7.12 -4.82 -2.59
CA GLY A 97 -6.83 -4.62 -1.16
C GLY A 97 -8.06 -4.63 -0.24
N GLY A 98 -9.22 -4.16 -0.72
CA GLY A 98 -10.56 -4.29 -0.13
C GLY A 98 -10.84 -3.77 1.30
N VAL A 99 -9.83 -3.54 2.13
CA VAL A 99 -10.01 -3.36 3.59
C VAL A 99 -9.79 -1.93 4.04
N LYS A 100 -8.99 -1.17 3.29
CA LYS A 100 -8.74 0.23 3.50
C LYS A 100 -8.64 0.91 2.14
N LYS A 101 -9.19 2.12 2.02
CA LYS A 101 -9.01 2.96 0.83
C LYS A 101 -7.53 3.34 0.71
N ILE A 102 -6.98 3.28 -0.49
CA ILE A 102 -5.59 3.68 -0.74
C ILE A 102 -5.49 5.20 -0.59
N ASP A 103 -4.68 5.66 0.37
CA ASP A 103 -4.48 7.08 0.60
C ASP A 103 -3.56 7.69 -0.47
N ILE A 104 -2.44 7.01 -0.74
CA ILE A 104 -1.45 7.43 -1.74
C ILE A 104 -1.18 6.25 -2.66
N PHE A 105 -1.19 6.50 -3.96
CA PHE A 105 -0.87 5.51 -4.98
C PHE A 105 0.17 6.05 -5.94
N GLY A 106 1.13 5.21 -6.30
CA GLY A 106 2.17 5.59 -7.24
C GLY A 106 2.86 4.39 -7.90
N PRO A 107 3.66 4.65 -8.93
CA PRO A 107 4.33 3.61 -9.69
C PRO A 107 5.47 3.01 -8.85
N THR A 108 5.65 1.69 -8.91
CA THR A 108 6.85 1.08 -8.29
C THR A 108 8.10 1.47 -9.08
N ARG A 109 7.99 1.54 -10.40
CA ARG A 109 9.01 2.03 -11.34
C ARG A 109 8.32 2.75 -12.48
N MET A 110 9.01 3.73 -13.07
CA MET A 110 8.56 4.34 -14.32
C MET A 110 8.79 3.37 -15.48
N ASP A 111 7.78 3.16 -16.32
CA ASP A 111 7.98 2.53 -17.62
C ASP A 111 8.72 3.51 -18.53
N ARG A 112 9.76 3.03 -19.21
CA ARG A 112 10.57 3.85 -20.13
C ARG A 112 9.89 4.02 -21.50
N ASN A 113 8.90 3.20 -21.81
CA ASN A 113 8.17 3.22 -23.07
C ASN A 113 6.88 4.05 -23.01
N ILE A 114 6.45 4.44 -21.81
CA ILE A 114 5.21 5.21 -21.59
C ILE A 114 5.61 6.62 -21.15
N PRO A 115 5.11 7.68 -21.82
CA PRO A 115 5.28 9.05 -21.36
C PRO A 115 4.78 9.24 -19.91
N LEU A 116 5.48 10.07 -19.14
CA LEU A 116 5.12 10.35 -17.74
C LEU A 116 3.68 10.89 -17.65
N GLU A 117 3.29 11.73 -18.59
CA GLU A 117 1.98 12.37 -18.66
C GLU A 117 0.85 11.36 -18.79
N GLU A 118 1.05 10.27 -19.53
CA GLU A 118 0.07 9.19 -19.63
C GLU A 118 -0.08 8.46 -18.29
N THR A 119 1.04 8.17 -17.62
CA THR A 119 1.04 7.50 -16.31
C THR A 119 0.36 8.36 -15.25
N VAL A 120 0.71 9.64 -15.17
CA VAL A 120 0.12 10.60 -14.22
C VAL A 120 -1.35 10.89 -14.56
N GLY A 121 -1.70 10.92 -15.85
CA GLY A 121 -3.07 11.05 -16.34
C GLY A 121 -3.96 9.92 -15.82
N ALA A 122 -3.52 8.67 -15.97
CA ALA A 122 -4.23 7.51 -15.42
C ALA A 122 -4.41 7.61 -13.89
N PHE A 123 -3.39 8.04 -13.14
CA PHE A 123 -3.56 8.23 -11.69
C PHE A 123 -4.51 9.38 -11.33
N LYS A 124 -4.56 10.42 -12.16
CA LYS A 124 -5.52 11.51 -11.98
C LYS A 124 -6.96 11.01 -12.15
N GLU A 125 -7.22 10.15 -13.13
CA GLU A 125 -8.55 9.53 -13.31
C GLU A 125 -8.95 8.75 -12.04
N LEU A 126 -8.04 7.96 -11.46
CA LEU A 126 -8.29 7.24 -10.20
C LEU A 126 -8.58 8.17 -9.00
N VAL A 127 -7.96 9.35 -8.95
CA VAL A 127 -8.25 10.37 -7.93
C VAL A 127 -9.64 10.97 -8.17
N ASP A 128 -9.95 11.31 -9.42
CA ASP A 128 -11.22 11.94 -9.81
C ASP A 128 -12.41 10.98 -9.59
N GLU A 129 -12.21 9.68 -9.82
CA GLU A 129 -13.16 8.61 -9.47
C GLU A 129 -13.23 8.31 -7.97
N GLY A 130 -12.29 8.84 -7.19
CA GLY A 130 -12.21 8.64 -5.75
C GLY A 130 -11.76 7.23 -5.36
N GLN A 131 -11.11 6.48 -6.25
CA GLN A 131 -10.51 5.18 -5.93
C GLN A 131 -9.27 5.32 -5.04
N ILE A 132 -8.46 6.37 -5.28
CA ILE A 132 -7.28 6.73 -4.48
C ILE A 132 -7.40 8.15 -3.92
N GLY A 133 -6.63 8.48 -2.89
CA GLY A 133 -6.61 9.82 -2.31
C GLY A 133 -5.70 10.79 -3.06
N PHE A 134 -4.44 10.39 -3.27
CA PHE A 134 -3.39 11.22 -3.83
C PHE A 134 -2.45 10.41 -4.72
N VAL A 135 -1.79 11.11 -5.65
CA VAL A 135 -0.69 10.57 -6.46
C VAL A 135 0.63 10.75 -5.71
N GLY A 136 1.43 9.69 -5.65
CA GLY A 136 2.75 9.65 -4.99
C GLY A 136 3.92 9.49 -5.95
#